data_AF-A0A8H9K5U2-F1
#
_entry.id   AF-A0A8H9K5U2-F1
#
_cell.length_a   1.000
_cell.length_b   1.000
_cell.length_c   1.000
_cell.angle_alpha   90.00
_cell.angle_beta   90.00
_cell.angle_gamma   90.00
#
_symmetry.space_group_name_H-M   'P 1'
#
loop_
_entity.id
_entity.type
_entity.pdbx_description
1 polymer ?
#
loop_
_entity_poly.entity_id
_entity_poly.type
_entity_poly.pdbx_seq_one_letter_code
_entity_poly.pdbx_strand_id
1 'polypeptide(L)' 'SEAETDHNFAEPGLFVVNEHGNLHVVDLSNNPFVRPELGALTRGLAWIRNPENHYPIRGTLDY' A
#
# COMPACT_ATOMS: atom_id res chain seq x y z
N SER A 1 16.94 -24.27 0.15
CA SER A 1 17.07 -23.73 -1.22
C SER A 1 18.06 -22.58 -1.15
N GLU A 2 19.01 -22.44 -2.09
CA GLU A 2 19.97 -21.31 -2.14
C GLU A 2 19.32 -19.91 -2.25
N ALA A 3 17.98 -19.84 -2.31
CA ALA A 3 17.21 -18.62 -2.48
C ALA A 3 16.60 -18.05 -1.18
N GLU A 4 16.66 -18.79 -0.06
CA GLU A 4 16.18 -18.25 1.23
C GLU A 4 17.36 -17.80 2.07
N THR A 5 17.31 -16.53 2.47
CA THR A 5 18.41 -15.86 3.15
C THR A 5 18.21 -15.90 4.66
N ASP A 6 19.27 -16.20 5.41
CA ASP A 6 19.26 -16.44 6.86
C ASP A 6 19.29 -15.14 7.69
N HIS A 7 19.23 -13.98 7.02
CA HIS A 7 19.22 -12.67 7.66
C HIS A 7 17.82 -12.06 7.61
N ASN A 8 17.50 -11.23 8.61
CA ASN A 8 16.24 -10.48 8.64
C ASN A 8 16.14 -9.61 7.37
N PHE A 9 15.27 -10.00 6.46
CA PHE A 9 14.91 -9.21 5.29
C PHE A 9 13.67 -8.39 5.63
N ALA A 10 13.73 -7.08 5.42
CA ALA A 10 12.54 -6.26 5.52
C ALA A 10 11.63 -6.61 4.34
N GLU A 11 10.56 -7.32 4.61
CA GLU A 11 9.50 -7.55 3.63
C GLU A 11 9.02 -6.20 3.08
N PRO A 12 8.85 -6.05 1.75
CA PRO A 12 8.51 -4.77 1.17
C PRO A 12 7.09 -4.38 1.57
N GLY A 13 6.99 -3.32 2.36
CA GLY A 13 5.76 -2.59 2.59
C GLY A 13 5.68 -1.38 1.66
N LEU A 14 4.52 -1.17 1.05
CA LEU A 14 4.21 0.04 0.29
C LEU A 14 3.27 0.91 1.11
N PHE A 15 3.65 2.18 1.28
CA PHE A 15 2.86 3.18 1.99
C PHE A 15 2.63 4.37 1.06
N VAL A 16 1.39 4.80 0.94
CA VAL A 16 1.02 6.01 0.20
C VAL A 16 0.52 7.05 1.19
N VAL A 17 1.23 8.18 1.24
CA VAL A 17 0.90 9.34 2.06
C VAL A 17 0.39 10.45 1.13
N ASN A 18 -0.75 11.05 1.48
CA ASN A 18 -1.36 12.11 0.66
C ASN A 18 -0.71 13.48 0.94
N GLU A 19 -1.14 14.54 0.22
CA GLU A 19 -0.64 15.91 0.41
C GLU A 19 -0.90 16.50 1.82
N HIS A 20 -1.80 15.92 2.59
CA HIS A 20 -2.10 16.31 3.97
C HIS A 20 -1.23 15.58 5.00
N GLY A 21 -0.31 14.72 4.55
CA GLY A 21 0.52 13.90 5.43
C GLY A 21 -0.21 12.71 6.04
N ASN A 22 -1.41 12.36 5.57
CA ASN A 22 -2.16 11.22 6.08
C ASN A 22 -1.82 9.94 5.31
N LEU A 23 -1.71 8.83 6.03
CA LEU A 23 -1.53 7.50 5.45
C LEU A 23 -2.82 7.05 4.79
N HIS A 24 -2.81 6.88 3.47
CA HIS A 24 -4.01 6.58 2.68
C HIS A 24 -4.06 5.12 2.25
N VAL A 25 -2.92 4.54 1.85
CA VAL A 25 -2.82 3.14 1.42
C VAL A 25 -1.65 2.48 2.13
N VAL A 26 -1.90 1.27 2.62
CA VAL A 26 -0.91 0.36 3.20
C VAL A 26 -1.03 -0.97 2.48
N ASP A 27 0.04 -1.43 1.88
CA ASP A 27 0.19 -2.79 1.38
C ASP A 27 1.39 -3.44 2.09
N LEU A 28 1.13 -4.54 2.80
CA LEU A 28 2.16 -5.32 3.49
C LEU A 28 2.21 -6.70 2.84
N SER A 29 3.32 -6.99 2.18
CA SER A 29 3.51 -8.20 1.41
C SER A 29 4.65 -9.01 2.01
N ASN A 30 4.34 -10.20 2.55
CA ASN A 30 5.32 -11.07 3.21
C ASN A 30 5.93 -12.14 2.29
N ASN A 31 5.63 -12.08 0.99
CA ASN A 31 6.20 -12.95 -0.02
C ASN A 31 6.09 -12.27 -1.39
N PRO A 32 6.89 -12.68 -2.39
CA PRO A 32 6.89 -12.03 -3.70
C PRO A 32 5.59 -12.17 -4.49
N PHE A 33 4.77 -13.21 -4.24
CA PHE A 33 3.56 -13.49 -5.00
C PHE A 33 2.35 -12.65 -4.56
N VAL A 34 2.38 -12.11 -3.34
CA VAL A 34 1.32 -11.24 -2.82
C VAL A 34 1.60 -9.75 -3.03
N ARG A 35 2.76 -9.41 -3.63
CA ARG A 35 3.10 -8.03 -3.96
C ARG A 35 2.05 -7.42 -4.89
N PRO A 36 1.68 -6.14 -4.70
CA PRO A 36 0.63 -5.51 -5.48
C PRO A 36 1.08 -5.33 -6.93
N GLU A 37 0.16 -5.57 -7.85
CA GLU A 37 0.34 -5.23 -9.26
C GLU A 37 0.33 -3.70 -9.40
N LEU A 38 1.46 -3.11 -9.84
CA LEU A 38 1.66 -1.66 -9.86
C LEU A 38 0.62 -0.94 -10.75
N GLY A 39 0.18 -1.56 -11.85
CA GLY A 39 -0.89 -1.04 -12.71
C GLY A 39 -2.23 -0.93 -11.98
N ALA A 40 -2.63 -1.98 -11.26
CA ALA A 40 -3.87 -2.00 -10.49
C ALA A 40 -3.82 -0.98 -9.35
N LEU A 41 -2.69 -0.91 -8.65
CA LEU A 41 -2.45 0.08 -7.61
C LEU A 41 -2.58 1.51 -8.16
N THR A 42 -1.88 1.85 -9.23
CA THR A 42 -1.90 3.20 -9.82
C THR A 42 -3.29 3.60 -10.31
N ARG A 43 -4.04 2.67 -10.93
CA ARG A 43 -5.45 2.90 -11.29
C ARG A 43 -6.33 3.13 -10.06
N GLY A 44 -6.13 2.34 -8.99
CA GLY A 44 -6.82 2.52 -7.72
C GLY A 44 -6.54 3.89 -7.09
N LEU A 45 -5.26 4.31 -7.07
CA LEU A 45 -4.85 5.62 -6.56
C LEU A 45 -5.45 6.77 -7.39
N ALA A 46 -5.51 6.64 -8.72
CA ALA A 46 -6.13 7.64 -9.57
C ALA A 46 -7.64 7.77 -9.28
N TRP A 47 -8.32 6.65 -9.04
CA TRP A 47 -9.72 6.64 -8.66
C TRP A 47 -9.93 7.24 -7.25
N ILE A 48 -9.11 6.87 -6.27
CA ILE A 48 -9.15 7.43 -4.91
C ILE A 48 -8.93 8.96 -4.90
N ARG A 49 -8.02 9.45 -5.76
CA ARG A 49 -7.70 10.88 -5.86
C ARG A 49 -8.82 11.71 -6.50
N ASN A 50 -9.76 11.09 -7.22
CA ASN A 50 -10.87 11.82 -7.83
C ASN A 50 -11.88 12.27 -6.75
N PRO A 51 -12.08 13.58 -6.55
CA PRO A 51 -12.99 14.11 -5.51
C PRO A 51 -14.43 13.62 -5.65
N GLU A 52 -14.91 13.39 -6.88
CA GLU A 52 -16.28 12.94 -7.17
C GLU A 52 -16.57 11.54 -6.60
N ASN A 53 -15.53 10.74 -6.34
CA ASN A 53 -15.69 9.41 -5.78
C ASN A 53 -15.90 9.42 -4.26
N HIS A 54 -15.68 10.56 -3.59
CA HIS A 54 -15.89 10.74 -2.14
C HIS A 54 -15.30 9.60 -1.30
N TYR A 55 -14.15 9.06 -1.71
CA TYR A 55 -13.61 7.85 -1.09
C TYR A 55 -12.97 8.19 0.26
N PRO A 56 -13.44 7.60 1.37
CA PRO A 56 -12.86 7.86 2.68
C PRO A 56 -11.55 7.10 2.86
N ILE A 57 -10.61 7.73 3.58
CA ILE A 57 -9.47 7.00 4.15
C ILE A 57 -10.03 5.98 5.16
N ARG A 58 -9.57 4.73 5.11
CA ARG A 58 -10.02 3.66 6.00
C ARG A 58 -8.96 3.35 7.05
N GLY A 59 -9.41 2.88 8.22
CA GLY A 59 -8.51 2.47 9.31
C GLY A 59 -7.90 3.63 10.12
N THR A 60 -8.39 4.85 9.93
CA THR A 60 -7.96 6.06 10.65
C THR A 60 -9.03 6.53 11.64
N LEU A 61 -9.69 5.59 12.34
CA LEU A 61 -10.65 5.97 13.37
C LEU A 61 -9.85 6.61 14.52
N ASP A 62 -10.07 7.90 14.75
CA ASP A 62 -9.56 8.60 15.93
C ASP A 62 -10.40 8.17 17.15
N TYR A 63 -9.74 7.72 18.21
CA TYR A 63 -10.34 7.30 19.48
C TYR A 63 -10.35 8.44 20.50
#